data_AF-A0A6M0GEC0-F1
#
_entry.id   AF-A0A6M0GEC0-F1
#
_cell.length_a   1.000
_cell.length_b   1.000
_cell.length_c   1.000
_cell.angle_alpha   90.00
_cell.angle_beta   90.00
_cell.angle_gamma   90.00
#
_symmetry.space_group_name_H-M   'P 1'
#
loop_
_entity.id
_entity.type
_entity.pdbx_description
1 polymer ?
#
loop_
_entity_poly.entity_id
_entity_poly.type
_entity_poly.pdbx_seq_one_letter_code
_entity_poly.pdbx_strand_id
1 'polypeptide(L)'
;MIRDLSQVLRRILEDSRLSSRFPELAEAQVSFERPSETFSPGQTTVNLFLYDIREHLELRNNEPTIERRNGEVVIHNPPKRIACSYLVTAWPVGGEELPLQEHRLLSQVLQVFSAYPTIPEDFLANTQLAGQEPPLPMVTAQVDGVQGAAEFWTALGNQLRPSITITATLAIKELFEPDPTPIVITQDFQILLLSSEQLMPATEQRFFRIGGRVTDANSQPVVGATVILVERNLTAATDGDGQYSIGVIFAGSYTLRVQFGDLVQEVNIDIPVENEDSNYNVQLQQ
;
A
#
# COMPACT_ATOMS: atom_id res chain seq x y z
N MET A 1 -11.58 3.54 12.07
CA MET A 1 -11.11 4.20 10.82
C MET A 1 -12.15 5.12 10.15
N ILE A 2 -13.16 4.64 9.41
CA ILE A 2 -14.09 5.55 8.67
C ILE A 2 -14.89 6.44 9.63
N ARG A 3 -15.41 5.88 10.72
CA ARG A 3 -16.05 6.66 11.80
C ARG A 3 -15.11 7.73 12.37
N ASP A 4 -13.84 7.39 12.55
CA ASP A 4 -12.85 8.32 13.09
C ASP A 4 -12.61 9.47 12.11
N LEU A 5 -12.58 9.19 10.80
CA LEU A 5 -12.52 10.23 9.77
C LEU A 5 -13.71 11.20 9.91
N SER A 6 -14.94 10.69 10.05
CA SER A 6 -16.11 11.57 10.27
C SER A 6 -15.96 12.41 11.53
N GLN A 7 -15.45 11.83 12.63
CA GLN A 7 -15.18 12.58 13.87
C GLN A 7 -14.07 13.63 13.70
N VAL A 8 -13.04 13.34 12.90
CA VAL A 8 -11.96 14.29 12.58
C VAL A 8 -12.50 15.47 11.79
N LEU A 9 -13.30 15.22 10.74
CA LEU A 9 -13.94 16.29 9.95
C LEU A 9 -14.86 17.16 10.82
N ARG A 10 -15.59 16.55 11.76
CA ARG A 10 -16.35 17.28 12.79
C ARG A 10 -15.45 18.19 13.63
N ARG A 11 -14.36 17.65 14.19
CA ARG A 11 -13.44 18.44 15.04
C ARG A 11 -12.79 19.60 14.29
N ILE A 12 -12.51 19.44 12.99
CA ILE A 12 -11.99 20.53 12.15
C ILE A 12 -12.98 21.69 12.08
N LEU A 13 -14.28 21.40 11.94
CA LEU A 13 -15.34 22.42 11.88
C LEU A 13 -15.71 22.99 13.26
N GLU A 14 -15.57 22.22 14.33
CA GLU A 14 -15.85 22.62 15.72
C GLU A 14 -14.62 23.26 16.41
N ASP A 15 -13.54 23.52 15.68
CA ASP A 15 -12.32 24.11 16.24
C ASP A 15 -12.57 25.54 16.74
N SER A 16 -12.31 25.78 18.03
CA SER A 16 -12.40 27.08 18.71
C SER A 16 -11.66 28.23 18.00
N ARG A 17 -10.61 27.93 17.23
CA ARG A 17 -9.89 28.94 16.43
C ARG A 17 -10.79 29.58 15.37
N LEU A 18 -11.80 28.85 14.89
CA LEU A 18 -12.73 29.32 13.85
C LEU A 18 -13.73 30.34 14.39
N SER A 19 -14.09 30.31 15.68
CA SER A 19 -15.11 31.20 16.25
C SER A 19 -14.81 32.70 16.04
N SER A 20 -13.53 33.06 15.99
CA SER A 20 -13.10 34.45 15.74
C SER A 20 -13.30 34.91 14.29
N ARG A 21 -13.21 33.99 13.33
CA ARG A 21 -13.20 34.27 11.89
C ARG A 21 -14.54 33.93 11.22
N PHE A 22 -15.19 32.88 11.70
CA PHE A 22 -16.40 32.27 11.15
C PHE A 22 -17.39 31.98 12.30
N PRO A 23 -17.98 33.03 12.91
CA PRO A 23 -18.87 32.86 14.07
C PRO A 23 -20.12 32.03 13.73
N GLU A 24 -20.69 32.23 12.54
CA GLU A 24 -21.88 31.50 12.08
C GLU A 24 -21.61 30.00 11.92
N LEU A 25 -20.47 29.62 11.34
CA LEU A 25 -20.05 28.21 11.25
C LEU A 25 -19.74 27.62 12.62
N ALA A 26 -19.12 28.38 13.52
CA ALA A 26 -18.78 27.90 14.86
C ALA A 26 -20.02 27.62 15.74
N GLU A 27 -21.13 28.33 15.50
CA GLU A 27 -22.42 28.09 16.14
C GLU A 27 -23.25 27.01 15.45
N ALA A 28 -22.90 26.63 14.21
CA ALA A 28 -23.64 25.64 13.45
C ALA A 28 -23.41 24.21 13.98
N GLN A 29 -24.47 23.41 14.00
CA GLN A 29 -24.36 21.99 14.32
C GLN A 29 -23.73 21.24 13.15
N VAL A 30 -22.83 20.30 13.45
CA VAL A 30 -22.35 19.34 12.44
C VAL A 30 -23.19 18.05 12.48
N SER A 31 -23.73 17.65 11.33
CA SER A 31 -24.48 16.39 11.15
C SER A 31 -23.81 15.50 10.08
N PHE A 32 -24.11 14.20 10.12
CA PHE A 32 -23.66 13.20 9.13
C PHE A 32 -24.82 12.40 8.55
N GLU A 33 -26.04 12.89 8.73
CA GLU A 33 -27.25 12.21 8.29
C GLU A 33 -27.45 12.32 6.78
N ARG A 34 -28.26 11.42 6.23
CA ARG A 34 -28.64 11.49 4.82
C ARG A 34 -29.53 12.72 4.60
N PRO A 35 -29.20 13.64 3.67
CA PRO A 35 -29.99 14.86 3.41
C PRO A 35 -31.20 14.56 2.52
N SER A 36 -32.09 13.68 2.98
CA SER A 36 -33.36 13.37 2.31
C SER A 36 -34.36 14.53 2.42
N GLU A 37 -35.49 14.42 1.73
CA GLU A 37 -36.59 15.39 1.83
C GLU A 37 -37.06 15.63 3.29
N THR A 38 -37.06 14.56 4.10
CA THR A 38 -37.46 14.58 5.51
C THR A 38 -36.40 15.15 6.45
N PHE A 39 -35.20 15.43 5.95
CA PHE A 39 -34.14 16.01 6.76
C PHE A 39 -34.42 17.51 6.96
N SER A 40 -34.84 17.88 8.17
CA SER A 40 -35.15 19.26 8.55
C SER A 40 -34.58 19.52 9.95
N PRO A 41 -33.33 20.00 10.05
CA PRO A 41 -32.72 20.27 11.34
C PRO A 41 -33.40 21.46 12.03
N GLY A 42 -33.53 21.39 13.37
CA GLY A 42 -34.14 22.45 14.16
C GLY A 42 -33.23 23.66 14.44
N GLN A 43 -31.95 23.55 14.08
CA GLN A 43 -30.94 24.61 14.22
C GLN A 43 -30.06 24.66 12.97
N THR A 44 -29.38 25.78 12.75
CA THR A 44 -28.43 25.95 11.65
C THR A 44 -27.41 24.81 11.66
N THR A 45 -27.37 24.04 10.56
CA THR A 45 -26.62 22.78 10.50
C THR A 45 -25.77 22.69 9.24
N VAL A 46 -24.52 22.27 9.37
CA VAL A 46 -23.68 21.82 8.27
C VAL A 46 -23.70 20.29 8.27
N ASN A 47 -24.20 19.70 7.19
CA ASN A 47 -24.31 18.25 7.06
C ASN A 47 -23.25 17.70 6.12
N LEU A 48 -22.47 16.71 6.59
CA LEU A 48 -21.43 16.01 5.86
C LEU A 48 -21.88 14.57 5.59
N PHE A 49 -22.47 14.33 4.43
CA PHE A 49 -22.99 13.01 4.06
C PHE A 49 -21.95 12.20 3.28
N LEU A 50 -21.50 11.08 3.83
CA LEU A 50 -20.60 10.14 3.13
C LEU A 50 -21.37 9.40 2.04
N TYR A 51 -21.14 9.75 0.77
CA TYR A 51 -21.92 9.20 -0.36
C TYR A 51 -21.16 8.17 -1.20
N ASP A 52 -19.82 8.17 -1.14
CA ASP A 52 -18.99 7.26 -1.95
C ASP A 52 -17.72 6.86 -1.21
N ILE A 53 -17.34 5.59 -1.33
CA ILE A 53 -16.12 5.00 -0.75
C ILE A 53 -15.49 4.12 -1.83
N ARG A 54 -14.31 4.51 -2.32
CA ARG A 54 -13.63 3.79 -3.41
C ARG A 54 -12.14 3.65 -3.14
N GLU A 55 -11.55 2.60 -3.69
CA GLU A 55 -10.10 2.47 -3.71
C GLU A 55 -9.50 3.53 -4.65
N HIS A 56 -8.51 4.26 -4.16
CA HIS A 56 -7.80 5.29 -4.91
C HIS A 56 -6.62 4.64 -5.64
N LEU A 57 -6.86 4.20 -6.88
CA LEU A 57 -5.90 3.41 -7.67
C LEU A 57 -4.67 4.19 -8.12
N GLU A 58 -4.77 5.51 -8.32
CA GLU A 58 -3.64 6.34 -8.77
C GLU A 58 -2.58 6.59 -7.68
N LEU A 59 -2.99 6.63 -6.41
CA LEU A 59 -2.08 6.77 -5.26
C LEU A 59 -1.55 5.43 -4.75
N ARG A 60 -1.79 4.36 -5.50
CA ARG A 60 -1.30 3.02 -5.17
C ARG A 60 0.18 2.94 -5.50
N ASN A 61 1.04 3.08 -4.49
CA ASN A 61 2.33 2.42 -4.58
C ASN A 61 2.04 0.93 -4.56
N ASN A 62 2.41 0.22 -5.62
CA ASN A 62 2.06 -1.18 -5.80
C ASN A 62 3.25 -2.11 -5.54
N GLU A 63 4.38 -1.52 -5.14
CA GLU A 63 5.60 -2.25 -4.87
C GLU A 63 5.55 -2.82 -3.45
N PRO A 64 5.48 -4.15 -3.30
CA PRO A 64 5.62 -4.76 -2.00
C PRO A 64 7.02 -4.50 -1.46
N THR A 65 7.11 -4.18 -0.17
CA THR A 65 8.41 -4.05 0.50
C THR A 65 8.85 -5.43 0.96
N ILE A 66 10.03 -5.84 0.50
CA ILE A 66 10.62 -7.13 0.84
C ILE A 66 11.57 -6.93 2.01
N GLU A 67 11.19 -7.43 3.17
CA GLU A 67 12.05 -7.48 4.34
C GLU A 67 12.67 -8.87 4.47
N ARG A 68 14.00 -8.94 4.45
CA ARG A 68 14.76 -10.19 4.57
C ARG A 68 15.33 -10.31 5.97
N ARG A 69 15.00 -11.37 6.70
CA ARG A 69 15.54 -11.66 8.04
C ARG A 69 15.87 -13.15 8.15
N ASN A 70 17.10 -13.50 8.52
CA ASN A 70 17.50 -14.86 8.92
C ASN A 70 17.12 -16.01 7.96
N GLY A 71 17.11 -15.80 6.64
CA GLY A 71 16.74 -16.84 5.66
C GLY A 71 15.24 -16.90 5.34
N GLU A 72 14.44 -16.05 5.98
CA GLU A 72 13.03 -15.84 5.72
C GLU A 72 12.80 -14.48 5.04
N VAL A 73 11.76 -14.45 4.19
CA VAL A 73 11.28 -13.26 3.51
C VAL A 73 9.90 -12.93 4.02
N VAL A 74 9.75 -11.71 4.53
CA VAL A 74 8.47 -11.11 4.87
C VAL A 74 8.13 -10.10 3.78
N ILE A 75 7.02 -10.34 3.08
CA ILE A 75 6.53 -9.47 2.00
C ILE A 75 5.44 -8.60 2.59
N HIS A 76 5.71 -7.30 2.77
CA HIS A 76 4.71 -6.32 3.19
C HIS A 76 4.00 -5.75 1.97
N ASN A 77 2.69 -5.99 1.83
CA ASN A 77 1.96 -5.33 0.76
C ASN A 77 1.74 -3.85 1.11
N PRO A 78 1.83 -2.95 0.12
CA PRO A 78 1.60 -1.53 0.35
C PRO A 78 0.16 -1.30 0.84
N PRO A 79 -0.07 -0.32 1.73
CA PRO A 79 -1.39 -0.08 2.29
C PRO A 79 -2.38 0.33 1.20
N LYS A 80 -3.59 -0.21 1.26
CA LYS A 80 -4.65 0.18 0.34
C LYS A 80 -5.10 1.60 0.64
N ARG A 81 -5.16 2.44 -0.40
CA ARG A 81 -5.63 3.82 -0.29
C ARG A 81 -7.13 3.86 -0.58
N ILE A 82 -7.92 4.30 0.39
CA ILE A 82 -9.38 4.40 0.26
C ILE A 82 -9.78 5.87 0.29
N ALA A 83 -10.36 6.35 -0.81
CA ALA A 83 -10.98 7.65 -0.90
C ALA A 83 -12.40 7.58 -0.30
N CYS A 84 -12.67 8.42 0.69
CA CYS A 84 -13.98 8.64 1.28
C CYS A 84 -14.49 10.03 0.86
N SER A 85 -15.56 10.06 0.07
CA SER A 85 -16.12 11.29 -0.50
C SER A 85 -17.38 11.71 0.25
N TYR A 86 -17.34 12.90 0.85
CA TYR A 86 -18.42 13.53 1.59
C TYR A 86 -19.07 14.62 0.74
N LEU A 87 -20.38 14.71 0.83
CA LEU A 87 -21.18 15.81 0.32
C LEU A 87 -21.54 16.74 1.46
N VAL A 88 -21.06 17.98 1.39
CA VAL A 88 -21.34 19.03 2.35
C VAL A 88 -22.52 19.86 1.88
N THR A 89 -23.50 20.03 2.76
CA THR A 89 -24.70 20.84 2.54
C THR A 89 -24.94 21.73 3.76
N ALA A 90 -25.46 22.94 3.55
CA ALA A 90 -25.74 23.88 4.63
C ALA A 90 -27.25 24.08 4.79
N TRP A 91 -27.72 24.07 6.03
CA TRP A 91 -29.13 24.14 6.40
C TRP A 91 -29.30 25.28 7.41
N PRO A 92 -29.33 26.54 6.97
CA PRO A 92 -29.57 27.67 7.85
C PRO A 92 -31.01 27.65 8.37
N VAL A 93 -31.19 27.99 9.64
CA VAL A 93 -32.51 28.09 10.28
C VAL A 93 -32.67 29.49 10.86
N GLY A 94 -33.74 30.16 10.46
CA GLY A 94 -34.08 31.50 10.95
C GLY A 94 -33.39 32.65 10.21
N GLY A 95 -33.93 33.85 10.37
CA GLY A 95 -33.46 35.07 9.72
C GLY A 95 -34.06 35.35 8.34
N GLU A 96 -33.54 36.38 7.69
CA GLU A 96 -33.91 36.81 6.34
C GLU A 96 -32.91 36.25 5.31
N GLU A 97 -33.34 36.06 4.06
CA GLU A 97 -32.48 35.62 2.96
C GLU A 97 -31.74 34.28 3.20
N LEU A 98 -32.47 33.24 3.61
CA LEU A 98 -31.94 31.88 3.82
C LEU A 98 -30.99 31.38 2.70
N PRO A 99 -31.25 31.61 1.39
CA PRO A 99 -30.31 31.20 0.35
C PRO A 99 -28.93 31.87 0.43
N LEU A 100 -28.87 33.15 0.84
CA LEU A 100 -27.59 33.84 1.01
C LEU A 100 -26.86 33.38 2.27
N GLN A 101 -27.58 33.02 3.33
CA GLN A 101 -26.99 32.38 4.51
C GLN A 101 -26.40 31.01 4.17
N GLU A 102 -27.12 30.20 3.38
CA GLU A 102 -26.64 28.90 2.87
C GLU A 102 -25.32 29.07 2.11
N HIS A 103 -25.26 30.01 1.15
CA HIS A 103 -24.04 30.30 0.41
C HIS A 103 -22.88 30.77 1.31
N ARG A 104 -23.18 31.59 2.33
CA ARG A 104 -22.18 32.08 3.27
C ARG A 104 -21.60 30.94 4.11
N LEU A 105 -22.45 30.06 4.64
CA LEU A 105 -22.00 28.88 5.39
C LEU A 105 -21.13 27.97 4.53
N LEU A 106 -21.56 27.68 3.28
CA LEU A 106 -20.76 26.89 2.35
C LEU A 106 -19.42 27.56 2.03
N SER A 107 -19.39 28.89 1.88
CA SER A 107 -18.13 29.63 1.69
C SER A 107 -17.20 29.53 2.89
N GLN A 108 -17.72 29.56 4.12
CA GLN A 108 -16.93 29.38 5.34
C GLN A 108 -16.34 27.97 5.39
N VAL A 109 -17.16 26.94 5.14
CA VAL A 109 -16.70 25.54 5.11
C VAL A 109 -15.64 25.32 4.03
N LEU A 110 -15.85 25.88 2.84
CA LEU A 110 -14.87 25.84 1.74
C LEU A 110 -13.53 26.43 2.18
N GLN A 111 -13.54 27.59 2.82
CA GLN A 111 -12.32 28.25 3.29
C GLN A 111 -11.58 27.42 4.35
N VAL A 112 -12.32 26.79 5.29
CA VAL A 112 -11.73 25.95 6.33
C VAL A 112 -11.04 24.73 5.73
N PHE A 113 -11.73 23.95 4.89
CA PHE A 113 -11.13 22.72 4.36
C PHE A 113 -10.09 22.99 3.27
N SER A 114 -10.20 24.09 2.52
CA SER A 114 -9.17 24.47 1.54
C SER A 114 -7.84 24.88 2.20
N ALA A 115 -7.85 25.22 3.49
CA ALA A 115 -6.62 25.51 4.23
C ALA A 115 -5.79 24.24 4.53
N TYR A 116 -6.37 23.06 4.37
CA TYR A 116 -5.77 21.78 4.77
C TYR A 116 -5.66 20.82 3.57
N PRO A 117 -4.50 20.79 2.86
CA PRO A 117 -4.27 19.82 1.79
C PRO A 117 -4.10 18.38 2.31
N THR A 118 -3.79 18.24 3.59
CA THR A 118 -3.72 16.97 4.33
C THR A 118 -4.42 17.14 5.66
N ILE A 119 -4.94 16.04 6.22
CA ILE A 119 -5.57 16.07 7.55
C ILE A 119 -4.49 16.40 8.60
N PRO A 120 -4.63 17.49 9.38
CA PRO A 120 -3.62 17.87 10.36
C PRO A 120 -3.51 16.88 11.52
N GLU A 121 -2.29 16.63 11.97
CA GLU A 121 -2.01 15.65 13.04
C GLU A 121 -2.71 15.98 14.36
N ASP A 122 -2.88 17.26 14.68
CA ASP A 122 -3.59 17.74 15.87
C ASP A 122 -4.99 17.12 16.00
N PHE A 123 -5.70 16.95 14.88
CA PHE A 123 -7.05 16.41 14.85
C PHE A 123 -7.08 14.87 14.83
N LEU A 124 -5.97 14.24 14.43
CA LEU A 124 -5.80 12.79 14.40
C LEU A 124 -5.51 12.20 15.78
N ALA A 125 -5.18 13.03 16.77
CA ALA A 125 -4.94 12.59 18.14
C ALA A 125 -6.10 11.71 18.67
N ASN A 126 -5.75 10.61 19.33
CA ASN A 126 -6.69 9.62 19.88
C ASN A 126 -7.58 8.93 18.85
N THR A 127 -7.14 8.82 17.59
CA THR A 127 -7.83 8.06 16.55
C THR A 127 -6.96 6.92 16.01
N GLN A 128 -7.58 5.94 15.35
CA GLN A 128 -6.86 4.89 14.62
C GLN A 128 -6.16 5.40 13.35
N LEU A 129 -6.32 6.69 13.04
CA LEU A 129 -5.73 7.34 11.87
C LEU A 129 -4.39 8.02 12.19
N ALA A 130 -4.01 8.11 13.47
CA ALA A 130 -2.73 8.66 13.89
C ALA A 130 -1.55 7.77 13.44
N GLY A 131 -0.42 8.39 13.08
CA GLY A 131 0.82 7.68 12.72
C GLY A 131 0.76 6.97 11.36
N GLN A 132 -0.12 7.39 10.44
CA GLN A 132 -0.15 6.88 9.08
C GLN A 132 0.82 7.66 8.18
N GLU A 133 1.62 6.93 7.39
CA GLU A 133 2.57 7.50 6.44
C GLU A 133 2.28 7.03 5.00
N PRO A 134 2.41 7.90 3.99
CA PRO A 134 2.40 9.38 4.07
C PRO A 134 1.09 9.96 4.67
N PRO A 135 1.11 11.25 5.07
CA PRO A 135 -0.05 11.97 5.61
C PRO A 135 -1.30 11.81 4.74
N LEU A 136 -2.46 11.85 5.39
CA LEU A 136 -3.74 11.57 4.74
C LEU A 136 -4.16 12.78 3.88
N PRO A 137 -4.12 12.68 2.54
CA PRO A 137 -4.47 13.82 1.70
C PRO A 137 -5.98 14.06 1.73
N MET A 138 -6.34 15.34 1.70
CA MET A 138 -7.71 15.81 1.68
C MET A 138 -7.87 16.82 0.55
N VAL A 139 -8.93 16.63 -0.24
CA VAL A 139 -9.23 17.50 -1.37
C VAL A 139 -10.65 18.04 -1.22
N THR A 140 -10.82 19.33 -1.50
CA THR A 140 -12.08 20.06 -1.35
C THR A 140 -12.49 20.66 -2.69
N ALA A 141 -13.79 20.60 -3.02
CA ALA A 141 -14.40 21.24 -4.18
C ALA A 141 -13.74 20.88 -5.52
N GLN A 142 -13.44 19.59 -5.74
CA GLN A 142 -12.92 19.12 -7.01
C GLN A 142 -13.95 19.25 -8.14
N VAL A 143 -13.45 19.55 -9.35
CA VAL A 143 -14.27 19.71 -10.58
C VAL A 143 -15.03 18.42 -10.90
N ASP A 144 -14.39 17.27 -10.68
CA ASP A 144 -14.97 15.94 -10.87
C ASP A 144 -15.83 15.49 -9.67
N GLY A 145 -16.58 16.41 -9.05
CA GLY A 145 -17.37 16.18 -7.85
C GLY A 145 -18.50 15.14 -8.02
N VAL A 146 -19.70 15.43 -7.51
CA VAL A 146 -20.82 14.48 -7.70
C VAL A 146 -21.20 14.43 -9.18
N GLN A 147 -20.82 13.36 -9.88
CA GLN A 147 -21.29 13.11 -11.24
C GLN A 147 -22.80 12.96 -11.24
N GLY A 148 -23.49 13.71 -12.11
CA GLY A 148 -24.95 13.69 -12.15
C GLY A 148 -25.59 14.25 -10.88
N ALA A 149 -25.23 15.47 -10.48
CA ALA A 149 -25.76 16.09 -9.26
C ALA A 149 -27.30 16.13 -9.25
N ALA A 150 -27.95 16.36 -10.40
CA ALA A 150 -29.41 16.38 -10.50
C ALA A 150 -30.02 15.00 -10.22
N GLU A 151 -29.46 13.94 -10.79
CA GLU A 151 -29.86 12.55 -10.57
C GLU A 151 -29.62 12.14 -9.11
N PHE A 152 -28.49 12.55 -8.54
CA PHE A 152 -28.14 12.29 -7.14
C PHE A 152 -29.18 12.89 -6.19
N TRP A 153 -29.53 14.17 -6.38
CA TRP A 153 -30.53 14.84 -5.54
C TRP A 153 -31.94 14.26 -5.75
N THR A 154 -32.30 13.92 -6.99
CA THR A 154 -33.56 13.25 -7.30
C THR A 154 -33.65 11.89 -6.60
N ALA A 155 -32.55 11.11 -6.59
CA ALA A 155 -32.48 9.83 -5.88
C ALA A 155 -32.54 9.96 -4.35
N LEU A 156 -32.22 11.14 -3.81
CA LEU A 156 -32.42 11.49 -2.40
C LEU A 156 -33.86 11.94 -2.09
N GLY A 157 -34.71 12.07 -3.11
CA GLY A 157 -36.05 12.64 -2.98
C GLY A 157 -36.03 14.15 -2.72
N ASN A 158 -34.90 14.82 -2.94
CA ASN A 158 -34.75 16.25 -2.65
C ASN A 158 -34.65 17.07 -3.95
N GLN A 159 -34.86 18.37 -3.83
CA GLN A 159 -34.54 19.30 -4.91
C GLN A 159 -33.03 19.55 -4.94
N LEU A 160 -32.52 19.94 -6.11
CA LEU A 160 -31.13 20.33 -6.29
C LEU A 160 -30.77 21.43 -5.28
N ARG A 161 -29.71 21.21 -4.49
CA ARG A 161 -29.16 22.20 -3.56
C ARG A 161 -27.68 22.45 -3.81
N PRO A 162 -27.19 23.66 -3.49
CA PRO A 162 -25.76 23.95 -3.42
C PRO A 162 -25.03 22.99 -2.48
N SER A 163 -23.91 22.44 -2.93
CA SER A 163 -23.11 21.50 -2.15
C SER A 163 -21.64 21.55 -2.52
N ILE A 164 -20.78 21.12 -1.60
CA ILE A 164 -19.33 21.02 -1.78
C ILE A 164 -18.92 19.57 -1.54
N THR A 165 -18.00 19.04 -2.35
CA THR A 165 -17.40 17.72 -2.12
C THR A 165 -16.12 17.84 -1.30
N ILE A 166 -15.93 16.93 -0.35
CA ILE A 166 -14.67 16.74 0.38
C ILE A 166 -14.28 15.28 0.29
N THR A 167 -13.10 15.01 -0.23
CA THR A 167 -12.56 13.67 -0.37
C THR A 167 -11.31 13.52 0.48
N ALA A 168 -11.35 12.60 1.44
CA ALA A 168 -10.19 12.25 2.27
C ALA A 168 -9.72 10.84 1.93
N THR A 169 -8.40 10.67 1.72
CA THR A 169 -7.83 9.37 1.38
C THR A 169 -7.15 8.74 2.60
N LEU A 170 -7.68 7.61 3.04
CA LEU A 170 -7.18 6.83 4.18
C LEU A 170 -6.21 5.74 3.72
N ALA A 171 -5.23 5.38 4.55
CA ALA A 171 -4.42 4.18 4.35
C ALA A 171 -4.94 3.04 5.24
N ILE A 172 -5.36 1.93 4.61
CA ILE A 172 -5.69 0.68 5.30
C ILE A 172 -4.46 -0.22 5.25
N LYS A 173 -3.84 -0.45 6.40
CA LYS A 173 -2.76 -1.44 6.56
C LYS A 173 -3.32 -2.86 6.46
N GLU A 174 -2.45 -3.82 6.14
CA GLU A 174 -2.85 -5.23 6.13
C GLU A 174 -3.41 -5.64 7.49
N LEU A 175 -4.50 -6.42 7.46
CA LEU A 175 -5.15 -6.93 8.66
C LEU A 175 -4.35 -8.04 9.35
N PHE A 176 -3.44 -8.67 8.60
CA PHE A 176 -2.59 -9.75 9.05
C PHE A 176 -1.14 -9.33 8.83
N GLU A 177 -0.31 -9.55 9.84
CA GLU A 177 1.13 -9.46 9.63
C GLU A 177 1.52 -10.58 8.65
N PRO A 178 2.29 -10.28 7.60
CA PRO A 178 2.67 -11.27 6.62
C PRO A 178 3.50 -12.39 7.28
N ASP A 179 3.07 -13.63 7.10
CA ASP A 179 3.81 -14.79 7.59
C ASP A 179 5.17 -14.89 6.88
N PRO A 180 6.26 -15.15 7.61
CA PRO A 180 7.57 -15.35 6.99
C PRO A 180 7.53 -16.56 6.07
N THR A 181 8.03 -16.36 4.84
CA THR A 181 8.14 -17.44 3.84
C THR A 181 9.61 -17.80 3.63
N PRO A 182 9.93 -19.09 3.42
CA PRO A 182 11.30 -19.51 3.16
C PRO A 182 11.79 -18.95 1.83
N ILE A 183 13.07 -18.57 1.77
CA ILE A 183 13.70 -18.14 0.51
C ILE A 183 13.72 -19.32 -0.48
N VAL A 184 13.29 -19.08 -1.72
CA VAL A 184 13.39 -20.06 -2.80
C VAL A 184 14.86 -20.19 -3.22
N ILE A 185 15.46 -21.34 -2.95
CA ILE A 185 16.86 -21.66 -3.29
C ILE A 185 17.03 -22.46 -4.58
N THR A 186 15.94 -23.05 -5.10
CA THR A 186 15.93 -23.85 -6.34
C THR A 186 14.71 -23.47 -7.19
N GLN A 187 14.93 -23.19 -8.48
CA GLN A 187 13.86 -23.05 -9.47
C GLN A 187 14.07 -24.05 -10.61
N ASP A 188 13.06 -24.89 -10.88
CA ASP A 188 13.02 -25.84 -12.01
C ASP A 188 12.31 -25.19 -13.21
N PHE A 189 13.00 -25.07 -14.34
CA PHE A 189 12.45 -24.62 -15.61
C PHE A 189 12.30 -25.80 -16.58
N GLN A 190 11.07 -26.06 -17.00
CA GLN A 190 10.77 -27.02 -18.06
C GLN A 190 10.47 -26.28 -19.37
N ILE A 191 11.35 -26.45 -20.37
CA ILE A 191 11.09 -25.96 -21.72
C ILE A 191 10.61 -27.13 -22.57
N LEU A 192 9.31 -27.13 -22.92
CA LEU A 192 8.75 -28.09 -23.86
C LEU A 192 8.91 -27.57 -25.29
N LEU A 193 9.92 -28.06 -26.00
CA LEU A 193 10.08 -27.80 -27.43
C LEU A 193 9.09 -28.68 -28.21
N LEU A 194 8.00 -28.09 -28.67
CA LEU A 194 7.08 -28.73 -29.60
C LEU A 194 7.69 -28.69 -31.01
N SER A 195 8.44 -29.73 -31.40
CA SER A 195 8.80 -29.94 -32.80
C SER A 195 7.74 -30.78 -33.49
N SER A 196 7.12 -30.23 -34.55
CA SER A 196 6.20 -31.00 -35.38
C SER A 196 6.91 -32.16 -36.08
N GLU A 197 6.26 -33.32 -35.96
CA GLU A 197 6.40 -34.55 -36.73
C GLU A 197 7.60 -35.47 -36.44
N GLN A 198 7.25 -36.57 -35.75
CA GLN A 198 7.83 -37.92 -35.81
C GLN A 198 8.99 -38.26 -34.85
N LEU A 199 8.59 -38.87 -33.72
CA LEU A 199 9.31 -39.87 -32.92
C LEU A 199 10.68 -39.48 -32.34
N MET A 200 10.67 -38.76 -31.21
CA MET A 200 11.40 -39.12 -29.97
C MET A 200 10.57 -38.54 -28.79
N PRO A 201 10.54 -39.15 -27.57
CA PRO A 201 9.99 -38.47 -26.41
C PRO A 201 10.72 -37.13 -26.27
N ALA A 202 9.95 -36.08 -26.04
CA ALA A 202 10.43 -34.72 -25.86
C ALA A 202 11.74 -34.76 -25.05
N THR A 203 12.82 -34.20 -25.58
CA THR A 203 14.00 -33.96 -24.77
C THR A 203 13.57 -32.99 -23.67
N GLU A 204 13.12 -33.51 -22.53
CA GLU A 204 12.85 -32.76 -21.31
C GLU A 204 14.19 -32.18 -20.87
N GLN A 205 14.57 -31.04 -21.43
CA GLN A 205 15.71 -30.30 -20.95
C GLN A 205 15.23 -29.50 -19.74
N ARG A 206 15.34 -30.12 -18.57
CA ARG A 206 15.14 -29.46 -17.29
C ARG A 206 16.40 -28.67 -16.97
N PHE A 207 16.23 -27.37 -16.79
CA PHE A 207 17.31 -26.50 -16.33
C PHE A 207 16.94 -25.93 -14.97
N PHE A 208 17.91 -25.91 -14.08
CA PHE A 208 17.80 -25.44 -12.72
C PHE A 208 18.55 -24.12 -12.59
N ARG A 209 18.02 -23.26 -11.72
CA ARG A 209 18.75 -22.14 -11.14
C ARG A 209 18.91 -22.42 -9.65
N ILE A 210 20.15 -22.38 -9.18
CA ILE A 210 20.50 -22.55 -7.77
C ILE A 210 20.91 -21.20 -7.18
N GLY A 211 20.53 -20.98 -5.93
CA GLY A 211 20.97 -19.86 -5.11
C GLY A 211 21.48 -20.34 -3.76
N GLY A 212 22.57 -19.75 -3.30
CA GLY A 212 23.19 -20.10 -2.03
C GLY A 212 23.85 -18.90 -1.37
N ARG A 213 24.29 -19.09 -0.12
CA ARG A 213 24.98 -18.06 0.66
C ARG A 213 26.39 -18.52 1.04
N VAL A 214 27.36 -17.63 0.89
CA VAL A 214 28.74 -17.83 1.33
C VAL A 214 28.96 -17.11 2.66
N THR A 215 29.39 -17.84 3.68
CA THR A 215 29.73 -17.30 5.01
C THR A 215 31.14 -17.68 5.43
N ASP A 216 31.71 -16.93 6.37
CA ASP A 216 32.99 -17.27 7.02
C ASP A 216 32.81 -18.22 8.22
N ALA A 217 33.90 -18.55 8.91
CA ALA A 217 33.91 -19.36 10.13
C ALA A 217 33.06 -18.76 11.28
N ASN A 218 32.80 -17.45 11.26
CA ASN A 218 32.00 -16.71 12.24
C ASN A 218 30.55 -16.47 11.76
N SER A 219 30.13 -17.12 10.67
CA SER A 219 28.82 -16.95 10.02
C SER A 219 28.56 -15.53 9.47
N GLN A 220 29.61 -14.74 9.23
CA GLN A 220 29.51 -13.45 8.55
C GLN A 220 29.48 -13.63 7.03
N PRO A 221 28.69 -12.83 6.30
CA PRO A 221 28.59 -12.93 4.84
C PRO A 221 29.90 -12.48 4.16
N VAL A 222 30.34 -13.24 3.16
CA VAL A 222 31.54 -12.92 2.38
C VAL A 222 31.14 -12.24 1.09
N VAL A 223 31.44 -10.95 0.96
CA VAL A 223 31.09 -10.11 -0.19
C VAL A 223 32.19 -10.17 -1.26
N GLY A 224 31.84 -10.41 -2.52
CA GLY A 224 32.79 -10.47 -3.64
C GLY A 224 33.55 -11.79 -3.79
N ALA A 225 33.10 -12.87 -3.15
CA ALA A 225 33.61 -14.22 -3.39
C ALA A 225 33.17 -14.71 -4.77
N THR A 226 34.11 -15.33 -5.50
CA THR A 226 33.85 -15.95 -6.80
C THR A 226 33.43 -17.40 -6.58
N VAL A 227 32.19 -17.70 -6.89
CA VAL A 227 31.62 -19.05 -6.86
C VAL A 227 31.69 -19.64 -8.25
N ILE A 228 32.34 -20.79 -8.38
CA ILE A 228 32.61 -21.50 -9.63
C ILE A 228 31.97 -22.87 -9.57
N LEU A 229 31.10 -23.19 -10.52
CA LEU A 229 30.62 -24.55 -10.75
C LEU A 229 31.62 -25.25 -11.68
N VAL A 230 32.46 -26.12 -11.12
CA VAL A 230 33.69 -26.60 -11.79
C VAL A 230 33.41 -27.34 -13.09
N GLU A 231 32.44 -28.24 -13.11
CA GLU A 231 32.16 -29.11 -14.26
C GLU A 231 31.55 -28.35 -15.45
N ARG A 232 30.91 -27.21 -15.18
CA ARG A 232 30.28 -26.36 -16.20
C ARG A 232 31.09 -25.11 -16.51
N ASN A 233 32.12 -24.82 -15.71
CA ASN A 233 32.89 -23.59 -15.73
C ASN A 233 32.00 -22.32 -15.66
N LEU A 234 30.89 -22.41 -14.90
CA LEU A 234 29.99 -21.27 -14.65
C LEU A 234 30.48 -20.52 -13.43
N THR A 235 30.42 -19.18 -13.46
CA THR A 235 30.88 -18.33 -12.36
C THR A 235 29.81 -17.35 -11.93
N ALA A 236 29.75 -17.08 -10.62
CA ALA A 236 28.91 -16.05 -10.02
C ALA A 236 29.71 -15.34 -8.92
N ALA A 237 29.46 -14.04 -8.72
CA ALA A 237 30.03 -13.28 -7.63
C ALA A 237 29.00 -13.15 -6.50
N THR A 238 29.45 -13.18 -5.24
CA THR A 238 28.58 -12.92 -4.10
C THR A 238 28.25 -11.44 -3.94
N ASP A 239 27.00 -11.14 -3.63
CA ASP A 239 26.52 -9.78 -3.38
C ASP A 239 26.87 -9.25 -1.97
N GLY A 240 26.33 -8.08 -1.61
CA GLY A 240 26.55 -7.44 -0.31
C GLY A 240 26.07 -8.25 0.91
N ASP A 241 25.22 -9.26 0.70
CA ASP A 241 24.71 -10.16 1.73
C ASP A 241 25.36 -11.56 1.67
N GLY A 242 26.38 -11.72 0.81
CA GLY A 242 27.12 -12.95 0.59
C GLY A 242 26.36 -13.98 -0.26
N GLN A 243 25.30 -13.60 -0.95
CA GLN A 243 24.47 -14.51 -1.76
C GLN A 243 24.96 -14.60 -3.19
N TYR A 244 24.81 -15.77 -3.81
CA TYR A 244 25.12 -15.98 -5.22
C TYR A 244 23.97 -16.71 -5.92
N SER A 245 23.89 -16.56 -7.25
CA SER A 245 22.96 -17.35 -8.06
C SER A 245 23.62 -17.82 -9.35
N ILE A 246 23.51 -19.11 -9.66
CA ILE A 246 23.99 -19.72 -10.90
C ILE A 246 22.78 -20.35 -11.61
N GLY A 247 22.55 -19.95 -12.86
CA GLY A 247 21.44 -20.44 -13.68
C GLY A 247 21.87 -21.37 -14.80
N VAL A 248 20.89 -22.02 -15.43
CA VAL A 248 21.07 -22.87 -16.62
C VAL A 248 21.91 -24.13 -16.33
N ILE A 249 21.60 -24.81 -15.22
CA ILE A 249 22.29 -26.05 -14.80
C ILE A 249 21.38 -27.24 -15.06
N PHE A 250 21.91 -28.38 -15.50
CA PHE A 250 21.11 -29.60 -15.63
C PHE A 250 21.14 -30.42 -14.34
N ALA A 251 20.17 -31.31 -14.11
CA ALA A 251 20.23 -32.21 -12.96
C ALA A 251 21.53 -33.04 -12.94
N GLY A 252 22.08 -33.24 -11.75
CA GLY A 252 23.31 -34.01 -11.52
C GLY A 252 24.10 -33.52 -10.31
N SER A 253 25.17 -34.25 -10.01
CA SER A 253 26.14 -33.90 -8.98
C SER A 253 27.22 -32.97 -9.54
N TYR A 254 27.52 -31.91 -8.82
CA TYR A 254 28.50 -30.90 -9.19
C TYR A 254 29.39 -30.52 -8.02
N THR A 255 30.55 -29.96 -8.33
CA THR A 255 31.49 -29.38 -7.37
C THR A 255 31.39 -27.87 -7.42
N LEU A 256 30.95 -27.27 -6.30
CA LEU A 256 30.90 -25.83 -6.12
C LEU A 256 32.20 -25.38 -5.44
N ARG A 257 33.02 -24.63 -6.17
CA ARG A 257 34.26 -24.04 -5.68
C ARG A 257 34.06 -22.57 -5.38
N VAL A 258 34.23 -22.17 -4.13
CA VAL A 258 34.20 -20.76 -3.71
C VAL A 258 35.63 -20.28 -3.51
N GLN A 259 35.98 -19.18 -4.18
CA GLN A 259 37.28 -18.55 -4.07
C GLN A 259 37.14 -17.10 -3.60
N PHE A 260 37.87 -16.75 -2.53
CA PHE A 260 37.94 -15.39 -2.01
C PHE A 260 39.39 -15.07 -1.62
N GLY A 261 40.08 -14.26 -2.44
CA GLY A 261 41.53 -14.07 -2.30
C GLY A 261 42.31 -15.37 -2.52
N ASP A 262 43.07 -15.77 -1.50
CA ASP A 262 43.86 -17.02 -1.47
C ASP A 262 43.09 -18.21 -0.88
N LEU A 263 41.88 -17.99 -0.34
CA LEU A 263 41.05 -19.04 0.23
C LEU A 263 40.22 -19.71 -0.87
N VAL A 264 40.29 -21.04 -0.92
CA VAL A 264 39.52 -21.88 -1.85
C VAL A 264 38.84 -22.97 -1.04
N GLN A 265 37.52 -23.05 -1.16
CA GLN A 265 36.71 -24.12 -0.58
C GLN A 265 35.95 -24.84 -1.69
N GLU A 266 35.93 -26.17 -1.66
CA GLU A 266 35.19 -26.99 -2.61
C GLU A 266 34.13 -27.80 -1.85
N VAL A 267 32.90 -27.80 -2.36
CA VAL A 267 31.75 -28.50 -1.78
C VAL A 267 31.02 -29.26 -2.87
N ASN A 268 30.72 -30.53 -2.64
CA ASN A 268 29.89 -31.33 -3.54
C ASN A 268 28.42 -31.00 -3.29
N ILE A 269 27.69 -30.72 -4.36
CA ILE A 269 26.27 -30.40 -4.35
C ILE A 269 25.52 -31.27 -5.36
N ASP A 270 24.29 -31.65 -5.03
CA ASP A 270 23.38 -32.34 -5.94
C ASP A 270 22.25 -31.41 -6.36
N ILE A 271 21.92 -31.41 -7.65
CA ILE A 271 20.87 -30.58 -8.24
C ILE A 271 19.83 -31.48 -8.93
N PRO A 272 18.53 -31.35 -8.61
CA PRO A 272 17.98 -30.58 -7.49
C PRO A 272 18.34 -31.21 -6.14
N VAL A 273 18.30 -30.43 -5.07
CA VAL A 273 18.40 -30.97 -3.72
C VAL A 273 17.25 -31.95 -3.46
N GLU A 274 17.58 -33.19 -3.10
CA GLU A 274 16.57 -34.23 -2.79
C GLU A 274 16.16 -34.26 -1.30
N ASN A 275 16.92 -33.61 -0.40
CA ASN A 275 16.69 -33.59 1.04
C ASN A 275 16.38 -32.18 1.57
N GLU A 276 15.37 -32.03 2.43
CA GLU A 276 14.97 -30.72 3.01
C GLU A 276 16.08 -30.02 3.82
N ASP A 277 17.04 -30.77 4.37
CA ASP A 277 18.17 -30.24 5.15
C ASP A 277 19.37 -29.79 4.30
N SER A 278 19.37 -30.14 3.01
CA SER A 278 20.46 -29.81 2.11
C SER A 278 20.24 -28.44 1.48
N ASN A 279 21.29 -27.62 1.42
CA ASN A 279 21.26 -26.31 0.80
C ASN A 279 22.56 -26.08 0.01
N TYR A 280 22.60 -25.02 -0.79
CA TYR A 280 23.81 -24.64 -1.54
C TYR A 280 24.66 -23.61 -0.76
N ASN A 281 24.57 -23.54 0.56
CA ASN A 281 25.39 -22.62 1.33
C ASN A 281 26.80 -23.18 1.48
N VAL A 282 27.81 -22.30 1.42
CA VAL A 282 29.21 -22.68 1.59
C VAL A 282 29.83 -21.86 2.69
N GLN A 283 30.46 -22.55 3.62
CA GLN A 283 31.25 -21.92 4.67
C GLN A 283 32.74 -21.96 4.29
N LEU A 284 33.37 -20.79 4.19
CA LEU A 284 34.83 -20.70 4.06
C LEU A 284 35.45 -20.96 5.43
N GLN A 285 36.16 -22.09 5.54
CA GLN A 285 36.96 -22.40 6.72
C GLN A 285 38.34 -21.75 6.54
N GLN A 286 38.74 -20.92 7.51
CA GLN A 286 40.12 -20.46 7.67
C GLN A 286 40.95 -21.52 8.40
#